data_AF-A0A415JNE2-F1
#
_entry.id   AF-A0A415JNE2-F1
#
_cell.length_a   1.000
_cell.length_b   1.000
_cell.length_c   1.000
_cell.angle_alpha   90.00
_cell.angle_beta   90.00
_cell.angle_gamma   90.00
#
_symmetry.space_group_name_H-M   'P 1'
#
loop_
_entity.id
_entity.type
_entity.pdbx_description
1 polymer ?
#
loop_
_entity_poly.entity_id
_entity_poly.type
_entity_poly.pdbx_seq_one_letter_code
_entity_poly.pdbx_strand_id
1 'polypeptide(L)'
;MLRTVNTGTIEFCRVGRIVVMNMYNVTAKISGSWGTTLVDTVPEGFRPKNQLRQRCQVANTDTDRSSGLWVQPGGAMYIANFGGTGLSGSYAFSCTACWPAA
;
A
#
# COMPACT_ATOMS: atom_id res chain seq x y z
N MET A 1 0.10 -3.03 15.52
CA MET A 1 0.56 -1.63 15.57
C MET A 1 -0.27 -0.82 14.60
N LEU A 2 -1.20 -0.04 15.12
CA LEU A 2 -2.10 0.82 14.34
C LEU A 2 -1.46 2.19 14.14
N ARG A 3 -1.60 2.76 12.95
CA ARG A 3 -1.16 4.11 12.58
C ARG A 3 -2.25 4.79 11.76
N THR A 4 -2.50 6.06 12.05
CA THR A 4 -3.35 6.91 11.20
C THR A 4 -2.49 7.55 10.13
N VAL A 5 -2.89 7.38 8.87
CA VAL A 5 -2.15 7.89 7.70
C VAL A 5 -3.14 8.59 6.78
N ASN A 6 -2.96 9.89 6.61
CA ASN A 6 -3.91 10.78 5.94
C ASN A 6 -5.32 10.64 6.57
N THR A 7 -6.29 10.19 5.78
CA THR A 7 -7.70 9.97 6.17
C THR A 7 -7.98 8.54 6.63
N GLY A 8 -6.98 7.65 6.53
CA GLY A 8 -7.14 6.21 6.74
C GLY A 8 -6.25 5.66 7.84
N THR A 9 -6.21 4.34 7.92
CA THR A 9 -5.39 3.62 8.90
C THR A 9 -4.56 2.53 8.25
N ILE A 10 -3.39 2.31 8.83
CA ILE A 10 -2.51 1.20 8.51
C ILE A 10 -2.23 0.45 9.80
N GLU A 11 -2.51 -0.84 9.81
CA GLU A 11 -2.21 -1.72 10.93
C GLU A 11 -1.23 -2.81 10.52
N PHE A 12 -0.21 -3.03 11.34
CA PHE A 12 0.72 -4.14 11.21
C PHE A 12 0.52 -5.13 12.36
N CYS A 13 0.40 -6.41 12.04
CA CYS A 13 0.42 -7.51 13.01
C CYS A 13 1.52 -8.50 12.60
N ARG A 14 2.32 -8.95 13.56
CA ARG A 14 3.34 -9.97 13.32
C ARG A 14 2.91 -11.26 13.99
N VAL A 15 2.78 -12.31 13.19
CA VAL A 15 2.44 -13.67 13.61
C VAL A 15 3.64 -14.56 13.32
N GLY A 16 4.51 -14.70 14.33
CA GLY A 16 5.79 -15.40 14.19
C GLY A 16 6.72 -14.70 13.18
N ARG A 17 6.98 -15.36 12.06
CA ARG A 17 7.82 -14.83 10.96
C ARG A 17 7.04 -14.14 9.85
N ILE A 18 5.71 -14.09 9.95
CA ILE A 18 4.84 -13.46 8.94
C ILE A 18 4.36 -12.12 9.51
N VAL A 19 4.44 -11.08 8.70
CA VAL A 19 3.76 -9.81 8.92
C VAL A 19 2.48 -9.83 8.11
N VAL A 20 1.38 -9.46 8.74
CA VAL A 20 0.11 -9.16 8.12
C VAL A 20 -0.12 -7.67 8.29
N MET A 21 -0.53 -7.01 7.23
CA MET A 21 -0.79 -5.58 7.20
C MET A 21 -2.18 -5.34 6.62
N ASN A 22 -2.94 -4.52 7.32
CA ASN A 22 -4.23 -4.02 6.86
C ASN A 22 -4.11 -2.53 6.58
N MET A 23 -4.45 -2.11 5.36
CA MET A 23 -4.58 -0.72 4.96
C MET A 23 -6.04 -0.43 4.69
N TYR A 24 -6.60 0.56 5.37
CA TYR A 24 -8.00 0.93 5.22
C TYR A 24 -8.15 2.43 4.94
N ASN A 25 -8.77 2.73 3.81
CA ASN A 25 -9.20 4.06 3.39
C ASN A 25 -8.08 5.13 3.35
N VAL A 26 -6.84 4.74 3.04
CA VAL A 26 -5.71 5.67 2.96
C VAL A 26 -5.80 6.48 1.67
N THR A 27 -5.95 7.79 1.79
CA THR A 27 -5.97 8.67 0.61
C THR A 27 -4.56 8.90 0.06
N ALA A 28 -4.39 8.76 -1.27
CA ALA A 28 -3.17 9.11 -1.97
C ALA A 28 -3.49 9.80 -3.31
N LYS A 29 -2.66 10.76 -3.70
CA LYS A 29 -2.75 11.43 -5.00
C LYS A 29 -1.83 10.74 -5.99
N ILE A 30 -2.36 10.11 -7.03
CA ILE A 30 -1.57 9.50 -8.10
C ILE A 30 -1.73 10.31 -9.38
N SER A 31 -0.64 10.44 -10.14
CA SER A 31 -0.61 11.15 -11.41
C SER A 31 -0.30 10.21 -12.56
N GLY A 32 -1.32 9.78 -13.29
CA GLY A 32 -1.18 9.04 -14.55
C GLY A 32 -0.55 7.66 -14.41
N SER A 33 -0.19 7.08 -15.56
CA SER A 33 0.43 5.76 -15.65
C SER A 33 1.80 5.75 -14.98
N TRP A 34 2.12 4.68 -14.25
CA TRP A 34 3.39 4.51 -13.52
C TRP A 34 3.66 5.53 -12.41
N GLY A 35 2.69 6.40 -12.09
CA GLY A 35 2.77 7.29 -10.94
C GLY A 35 2.88 6.52 -9.63
N THR A 36 3.70 7.04 -8.71
CA THR A 36 3.86 6.50 -7.36
C THR A 36 3.79 7.62 -6.34
N THR A 37 3.21 7.31 -5.19
CA THR A 37 3.02 8.27 -4.10
C THR A 37 3.37 7.61 -2.80
N LEU A 38 4.37 8.14 -2.11
CA LEU A 38 4.75 7.69 -0.77
C LEU A 38 3.58 7.92 0.19
N VAL A 39 3.17 6.88 0.89
CA VAL A 39 2.07 6.95 1.87
C VAL A 39 2.55 6.78 3.30
N ASP A 40 3.52 5.91 3.54
CA ASP A 40 4.09 5.70 4.87
C ASP A 40 5.42 4.91 4.78
N THR A 41 5.98 4.57 5.94
CA THR A 41 7.10 3.65 6.10
C THR A 41 6.72 2.52 7.05
N VAL A 42 7.03 1.28 6.68
CA VAL A 42 6.89 0.10 7.54
C VAL A 42 7.87 0.22 8.72
N PRO A 43 7.38 0.10 9.97
CA PRO A 43 8.22 0.16 11.16
C PRO A 43 9.33 -0.90 11.15
N GLU A 44 10.42 -0.59 11.83
CA GLU A 44 11.49 -1.56 12.08
C GLU A 44 10.93 -2.82 12.77
N GLY A 45 11.44 -3.99 12.38
CA GLY A 45 10.89 -5.28 12.83
C GLY A 45 9.64 -5.76 12.08
N PHE A 46 9.04 -4.94 11.20
CA PHE A 46 7.92 -5.36 10.32
C PHE A 46 8.29 -5.31 8.83
N ARG A 47 9.49 -4.86 8.48
CA ARG A 47 9.92 -4.67 7.09
C ARG A 47 9.97 -5.99 6.32
N PRO A 48 9.61 -6.01 5.03
CA PRO A 48 9.77 -7.20 4.20
C PRO A 48 11.24 -7.41 3.79
N LYS A 49 11.65 -8.66 3.55
CA LYS A 49 12.97 -8.96 2.96
C LYS A 49 13.07 -8.56 1.50
N ASN A 50 12.00 -8.77 0.76
CA ASN A 50 11.91 -8.52 -0.68
C ASN A 50 10.88 -7.44 -0.97
N GLN A 51 10.93 -6.85 -2.16
CA GLN A 51 9.86 -5.96 -2.59
C GLN A 51 8.52 -6.70 -2.60
N LEU A 52 7.47 -6.02 -2.17
CA LEU A 52 6.10 -6.53 -2.19
C LEU A 52 5.23 -5.65 -3.08
N ARG A 53 4.40 -6.27 -3.90
CA ARG A 53 3.37 -5.59 -4.69
C ARG A 53 2.03 -6.25 -4.39
N GLN A 54 1.08 -5.47 -3.89
CA GLN A 54 -0.26 -5.92 -3.54
C GLN A 54 -1.29 -5.02 -4.21
N ARG A 55 -2.30 -5.59 -4.87
CA ARG A 55 -3.38 -4.78 -5.46
C ARG A 55 -4.21 -4.12 -4.36
N CYS A 56 -4.68 -2.91 -4.63
CA CYS A 56 -5.58 -2.20 -3.74
C CYS A 56 -6.99 -2.16 -4.30
N GLN A 57 -7.97 -2.29 -3.41
CA GLN A 57 -9.32 -1.80 -3.67
C GLN A 57 -9.28 -0.27 -3.64
N VAL A 58 -9.91 0.35 -4.63
CA VAL A 58 -10.03 1.80 -4.74
C VAL A 58 -11.47 2.19 -4.49
N ALA A 59 -11.72 3.08 -3.53
CA ALA A 59 -13.07 3.52 -3.22
C ALA A 59 -13.73 4.20 -4.43
N ASN A 60 -15.02 3.92 -4.64
CA ASN A 60 -15.86 4.52 -5.68
C ASN A 60 -15.29 4.40 -7.10
N THR A 61 -14.59 3.30 -7.39
CA THR A 61 -14.00 3.03 -8.69
C THR A 61 -14.24 1.56 -9.06
N ASP A 62 -15.03 1.33 -10.10
CA ASP A 62 -15.41 -0.03 -10.55
C ASP A 62 -14.43 -0.65 -11.56
N THR A 63 -13.40 0.10 -11.97
CA THR A 63 -12.47 -0.34 -13.02
C THR A 63 -11.36 -1.26 -12.50
N ASP A 64 -10.95 -2.23 -13.32
CA ASP A 64 -9.81 -3.18 -13.15
C ASP A 64 -8.43 -2.47 -13.19
N ARG A 65 -8.31 -1.33 -12.50
CA ARG A 65 -7.08 -0.52 -12.54
C ARG A 65 -5.99 -1.25 -11.77
N SER A 66 -4.80 -1.26 -12.34
CA SER A 66 -3.60 -1.85 -11.74
C SER A 66 -3.00 -1.00 -10.61
N SER A 67 -3.80 -0.34 -9.78
CA SER A 67 -3.27 0.41 -8.63
C SER A 67 -3.04 -0.53 -7.44
N GLY A 68 -1.93 -0.34 -6.75
CA GLY A 68 -1.60 -1.19 -5.63
C GLY A 68 -0.55 -0.63 -4.70
N LEU A 69 -0.44 -1.25 -3.55
CA LEU A 69 0.58 -1.02 -2.55
C LEU A 69 1.91 -1.62 -3.04
N TRP A 70 2.94 -0.80 -3.08
CA TRP A 70 4.32 -1.20 -3.32
C TRP A 70 5.15 -0.93 -2.06
N VAL A 71 5.68 -1.99 -1.46
CA VAL A 71 6.54 -1.89 -0.27
C VAL A 71 7.96 -2.29 -0.65
N GLN A 72 8.92 -1.42 -0.40
CA GLN A 72 10.33 -1.70 -0.63
C GLN A 72 10.95 -2.42 0.58
N PRO A 73 12.07 -3.17 0.41
CA PRO A 73 12.77 -3.81 1.53
C PRO A 73 13.19 -2.84 2.64
N GLY A 74 13.49 -1.58 2.28
CA GLY A 74 13.79 -0.51 3.24
C GLY A 74 12.59 -0.05 4.07
N GLY A 75 11.38 -0.54 3.78
CA GLY A 75 10.14 -0.21 4.46
C GLY A 75 9.33 0.91 3.83
N ALA A 76 9.86 1.65 2.86
CA ALA A 76 9.10 2.70 2.18
C ALA A 76 7.86 2.10 1.47
N MET A 77 6.69 2.69 1.72
CA MET A 77 5.41 2.25 1.19
C MET A 77 4.83 3.28 0.23
N TYR A 78 4.46 2.82 -0.95
CA TYR A 78 3.89 3.65 -2.00
C TYR A 78 2.55 3.08 -2.43
N ILE A 79 1.61 3.95 -2.81
CA ILE A 79 0.57 3.55 -3.76
C ILE A 79 1.11 3.84 -5.15
N ALA A 80 1.13 2.80 -5.97
CA ALA A 80 1.71 2.80 -7.30
C ALA A 80 0.67 2.38 -8.33
N ASN A 81 0.80 2.92 -9.53
CA ASN A 81 -0.03 2.57 -10.67
C ASN A 81 0.75 1.62 -11.59
N PHE A 82 0.44 0.33 -11.57
CA PHE A 82 1.17 -0.69 -12.32
C PHE A 82 0.67 -0.79 -13.78
N GLY A 83 0.94 0.23 -14.59
CA GLY A 83 0.68 0.25 -16.04
C GLY A 83 -0.79 0.47 -16.47
N GLY A 84 -1.01 0.61 -17.78
CA GLY A 84 -2.34 0.80 -18.41
C GLY A 84 -2.90 2.23 -18.34
N THR A 85 -4.21 2.39 -18.52
CA THR A 85 -4.98 3.64 -18.30
C THR A 85 -5.02 3.95 -16.80
N GLY A 86 -4.01 4.67 -16.34
CA GLY A 86 -3.79 4.90 -14.94
C GLY A 86 -4.89 5.71 -14.23
N LEU A 87 -5.08 5.50 -12.92
CA LEU A 87 -5.75 6.48 -12.07
C LEU A 87 -5.00 7.82 -12.07
N SER A 88 -5.76 8.91 -12.12
CA SER A 88 -5.24 10.26 -11.91
C SER A 88 -6.18 11.01 -10.98
N GLY A 89 -5.63 11.60 -9.92
CA GLY A 89 -6.39 12.28 -8.87
C GLY A 89 -6.12 11.72 -7.49
N SER A 90 -6.96 12.13 -6.54
CA SER A 90 -6.91 11.71 -5.14
C SER A 90 -7.98 10.65 -4.88
N TYR A 91 -7.57 9.47 -4.45
CA TYR A 91 -8.48 8.35 -4.17
C TYR A 91 -8.12 7.72 -2.83
N ALA A 92 -9.08 7.00 -2.24
CA ALA A 92 -8.85 6.21 -1.06
C ALA A 92 -8.59 4.74 -1.43
N PHE A 93 -7.51 4.18 -0.87
CA PHE A 93 -7.02 2.84 -1.17
C PHE A 93 -7.11 1.96 0.07
N SER A 94 -7.54 0.72 -0.12
CA SER A 94 -7.57 -0.31 0.91
C SER A 94 -6.98 -1.62 0.41
N CYS A 95 -6.23 -2.32 1.24
CA CYS A 95 -5.75 -3.67 0.92
C CYS A 95 -5.33 -4.42 2.19
N THR A 96 -5.25 -5.73 2.08
CA THR A 96 -4.52 -6.57 3.03
C THR A 96 -3.32 -7.17 2.33
N ALA A 97 -2.18 -7.16 2.99
CA ALA A 97 -0.92 -7.64 2.46
C ALA A 97 -0.20 -8.48 3.53
N CYS A 98 0.52 -9.52 3.13
CA CYS A 98 1.33 -10.31 4.05
C CYS A 98 2.69 -10.65 3.45
N TRP A 99 3.71 -10.72 4.30
CA TRP A 99 5.07 -11.04 3.88
C TRP A 99 5.90 -11.66 5.00
N PRO A 100 6.98 -12.40 4.67
CA PRO A 100 7.97 -12.80 5.65
C PRO A 100 8.70 -11.57 6.21
N ALA A 101 8.76 -11.45 7.53
CA ALA A 101 9.52 -10.40 8.18
C ALA A 101 11.02 -10.55 7.89
N ALA A 102 11.70 -9.42 7.72
CA ALA A 102 13.15 -9.35 7.66
C ALA A 102 13.82 -9.82 8.95
#